data_AF-A0A945K6T0-F1
#
_entry.id   AF-A0A945K6T0-F1
#
_cell.length_a   1.000
_cell.length_b   1.000
_cell.length_c   1.000
_cell.angle_alpha   90.00
_cell.angle_beta   90.00
_cell.angle_gamma   90.00
#
_symmetry.space_group_name_H-M   'P 1'
#
loop_
_entity.id
_entity.type
_entity.pdbx_description
1 polymer ?
#
loop_
_entity_poly.entity_id
_entity_poly.type
_entity_poly.pdbx_seq_one_letter_code
_entity_poly.pdbx_strand_id
1 'polypeptide(L)'
;MTRFLFFSLFLFSSCTWNELPKIICVPDEQVYFELIQPIIENNCISCHSTAANMPAVLVSYDGIVEALRNYSLKEEVINRTMPPPLSPPLSESEINIIQKWADCE
;
A
#
# COMPACT_ATOMS: atom_id res chain seq x y z
N MET A 1 -27.46 40.27 -38.22
CA MET A 1 -26.77 39.00 -38.58
C MET A 1 -25.38 39.09 -37.98
N THR A 2 -24.92 38.31 -37.01
CA THR A 2 -25.42 37.08 -36.39
C THR A 2 -24.76 37.01 -35.01
N ARG A 3 -25.52 36.61 -34.00
CA ARG A 3 -25.09 36.27 -32.64
C ARG A 3 -23.90 35.31 -32.64
N PHE A 4 -23.07 35.32 -31.59
CA PHE A 4 -22.85 34.13 -30.73
C PHE A 4 -22.06 34.53 -29.47
N LEU A 5 -22.81 34.76 -28.38
CA LEU A 5 -22.39 34.39 -27.03
C LEU A 5 -22.10 32.88 -27.04
N PHE A 6 -20.96 32.40 -26.55
CA PHE A 6 -20.79 31.08 -25.90
C PHE A 6 -19.31 31.00 -25.46
N PHE A 7 -19.02 31.18 -24.17
CA PHE A 7 -18.89 30.12 -23.17
C PHE A 7 -17.50 29.46 -23.18
N SER A 8 -16.81 29.61 -22.06
CA SER A 8 -16.24 28.50 -21.28
C SER A 8 -14.78 28.75 -20.88
N LEU A 9 -14.62 29.16 -19.61
CA LEU A 9 -13.47 28.81 -18.80
C LEU A 9 -13.21 27.31 -18.92
N PHE A 10 -12.20 26.92 -19.69
CA PHE A 10 -11.67 25.56 -19.63
C PHE A 10 -10.71 25.47 -18.44
N LEU A 11 -11.28 25.37 -17.24
CA LEU A 11 -10.58 24.83 -16.08
C LEU A 11 -10.44 23.32 -16.33
N PHE A 12 -9.35 22.90 -16.96
CA PHE A 12 -8.93 21.50 -16.91
C PHE A 12 -8.39 21.20 -15.51
N SER A 13 -9.29 21.15 -14.53
CA SER A 13 -9.05 20.42 -13.29
C SER A 13 -9.14 18.94 -13.61
N SER A 14 -8.10 18.38 -14.25
CA SER A 14 -7.92 16.93 -14.31
C SER A 14 -7.50 16.45 -12.93
N CYS A 15 -8.45 16.40 -12.00
CA CYS A 15 -8.31 15.52 -10.86
C CYS A 15 -8.61 14.12 -11.38
N THR A 16 -7.57 13.41 -11.82
CA THR A 16 -7.65 11.95 -11.81
C THR A 16 -7.73 11.59 -10.34
N TRP A 17 -8.94 11.34 -9.84
CA TRP A 17 -9.07 10.65 -8.57
C TRP A 17 -8.30 9.34 -8.75
N ASN A 18 -7.18 9.18 -8.05
CA ASN A 18 -6.53 7.90 -7.91
C ASN A 18 -7.49 7.01 -7.10
N GLU A 19 -8.55 6.55 -7.77
CA GLU A 19 -9.33 5.41 -7.34
C GLU A 19 -8.31 4.30 -7.16
N LEU A 20 -8.07 3.89 -5.91
CA LEU A 20 -7.20 2.76 -5.63
C LEU A 20 -7.64 1.59 -6.52
N PRO A 21 -6.71 0.86 -7.15
CA PRO A 21 -7.05 -0.29 -7.97
C PRO A 21 -8.02 -1.18 -7.21
N LYS A 22 -9.13 -1.54 -7.84
CA LYS A 22 -10.08 -2.48 -7.24
C LYS A 22 -9.38 -3.83 -7.11
N ILE A 23 -8.89 -4.15 -5.92
CA ILE A 23 -8.30 -5.45 -5.61
C ILE A 23 -9.42 -6.49 -5.72
N ILE A 24 -9.36 -7.31 -6.76
CA ILE A 24 -10.20 -8.50 -6.90
C ILE A 24 -9.44 -9.60 -6.15
N CYS A 25 -10.04 -10.22 -5.12
CA CYS A 25 -9.41 -11.30 -4.35
C CYS A 25 -9.31 -12.57 -5.20
N VAL A 26 -8.35 -12.56 -6.11
CA VAL A 26 -7.65 -13.75 -6.59
C VAL A 26 -6.22 -13.53 -6.08
N PRO A 27 -5.58 -14.51 -5.42
CA PRO A 27 -4.16 -14.40 -5.08
C PRO A 27 -3.40 -14.08 -6.37
N ASP A 28 -3.00 -12.82 -6.50
CA ASP A 28 -2.42 -12.27 -7.69
C ASP A 28 -1.06 -11.73 -7.30
N GLU A 29 -0.04 -12.52 -7.65
CA GLU A 29 1.37 -12.17 -7.46
C GLU A 29 1.67 -10.79 -8.07
N GLN A 30 0.96 -10.38 -9.12
CA GLN A 30 1.10 -9.07 -9.74
C GLN A 30 0.71 -7.93 -8.80
N VAL A 31 -0.36 -8.08 -8.01
CA VAL A 31 -0.79 -7.08 -7.03
C VAL A 31 0.28 -6.90 -5.95
N TYR A 32 0.92 -7.99 -5.53
CA TYR A 32 2.03 -7.92 -4.60
C TYR A 32 3.19 -7.09 -5.18
N PHE A 33 3.65 -7.42 -6.39
CA PHE A 33 4.80 -6.73 -7.02
C PHE A 33 4.52 -5.25 -7.28
N GLU A 34 3.30 -4.91 -7.71
CA GLU A 34 2.95 -3.53 -8.09
C GLU A 34 2.64 -2.64 -6.89
N LEU A 35 1.98 -3.17 -5.86
CA LEU A 35 1.42 -2.35 -4.78
C LEU A 35 2.04 -2.61 -3.41
N ILE A 36 2.39 -3.86 -3.08
CA ILE A 36 2.81 -4.23 -1.72
C ILE A 36 4.32 -4.13 -1.56
N GLN A 37 5.08 -4.72 -2.48
CA GLN A 37 6.53 -4.73 -2.42
C GLN A 37 7.13 -3.31 -2.28
N PRO A 38 6.70 -2.29 -3.06
CA PRO A 38 7.26 -0.95 -2.92
C PRO A 38 7.01 -0.33 -1.54
N ILE A 39 5.86 -0.60 -0.91
CA ILE A 39 5.56 -0.09 0.42
C ILE A 39 6.47 -0.74 1.47
N ILE A 40 6.66 -2.05 1.36
CA ILE A 40 7.47 -2.84 2.30
C ILE A 40 8.95 -2.48 2.17
N GLU A 41 9.46 -2.35 0.95
CA GLU A 41 10.85 -1.95 0.68
C GLU A 41 11.17 -0.58 1.27
N ASN A 42 10.25 0.38 1.13
CA ASN A 42 10.47 1.75 1.60
C ASN A 42 10.30 1.91 3.12
N ASN A 43 9.43 1.13 3.75
CA ASN A 43 9.00 1.39 5.13
C ASN A 43 9.43 0.33 6.15
N CYS A 44 9.79 -0.89 5.72
CA CYS A 44 9.92 -2.03 6.63
C CYS A 44 11.29 -2.72 6.58
N ILE A 45 11.89 -2.89 5.39
CA ILE A 45 13.07 -3.76 5.22
C ILE A 45 14.30 -3.30 6.00
N SER A 46 14.46 -2.01 6.28
CA SER A 46 15.60 -1.51 7.07
C SER A 46 15.71 -2.21 8.43
N CYS A 47 14.57 -2.55 9.05
CA CYS A 47 14.50 -3.31 10.29
C CYS A 47 14.06 -4.76 10.09
N HIS A 48 13.34 -5.10 9.02
CA HIS A 48 12.81 -6.45 8.75
C HIS A 48 13.52 -7.17 7.60
N SER A 49 14.82 -6.92 7.44
CA SER A 49 15.67 -7.67 6.50
C SER A 49 16.16 -8.98 7.10
N THR A 50 16.74 -9.84 6.25
CA THR A 50 17.45 -11.06 6.68
C THR A 50 18.61 -10.77 7.63
N ALA A 51 19.22 -9.59 7.55
CA ALA A 51 20.37 -9.19 8.37
C ALA A 51 19.96 -8.54 9.71
N ALA A 52 18.73 -8.05 9.83
CA ALA A 52 18.29 -7.25 10.97
C ALA A 52 17.83 -8.08 12.18
N ASN A 53 17.90 -9.42 12.09
CA ASN A 53 17.61 -10.37 13.18
C ASN A 53 16.23 -10.17 13.85
N MET A 54 15.23 -9.78 13.06
CA MET A 54 13.83 -9.70 13.50
C MET A 54 13.13 -11.04 13.25
N PRO A 55 12.13 -11.42 14.07
CA PRO A 55 11.37 -12.65 13.88
C PRO A 55 10.66 -12.71 12.52
N ALA A 56 10.09 -11.60 12.08
CA ALA A 56 9.47 -11.46 10.76
C ALA A 56 10.46 -10.86 9.76
N VAL A 57 10.77 -11.62 8.70
CA VAL A 57 11.62 -11.19 7.58
C VAL A 57 10.74 -10.88 6.38
N LEU A 58 10.80 -9.65 5.87
CA LEU A 58 9.83 -9.11 4.90
C LEU A 58 10.45 -8.82 3.52
N VAL A 59 11.51 -9.56 3.13
CA VAL A 59 12.26 -9.30 1.88
C VAL A 59 11.74 -10.08 0.67
N SER A 60 10.73 -10.93 0.84
CA SER A 60 10.16 -11.77 -0.22
C SER A 60 8.67 -11.97 0.01
N TYR A 61 7.93 -12.30 -1.05
CA TYR A 61 6.49 -12.62 -0.98
C TYR A 61 6.19 -13.65 0.12
N ASP A 62 6.89 -14.78 0.11
CA ASP A 62 6.72 -15.84 1.11
C ASP A 62 6.99 -15.34 2.54
N GLY A 63 7.98 -14.48 2.73
CA GLY A 63 8.30 -13.91 4.04
C GLY A 63 7.18 -12.99 4.56
N ILE A 64 6.54 -12.24 3.67
CA ILE A 64 5.40 -11.38 4.04
C ILE A 64 4.16 -12.24 4.32
N VAL A 65 3.86 -13.23 3.48
CA VAL A 65 2.75 -14.16 3.70
C VAL A 65 2.93 -14.93 5.02
N GLU A 66 4.16 -15.34 5.33
CA GLU A 66 4.51 -15.94 6.62
C GLU A 66 4.26 -14.96 7.78
N ALA A 67 4.62 -13.68 7.60
CA ALA A 67 4.38 -12.65 8.60
C ALA A 67 2.90 -12.31 8.82
N LEU A 68 2.07 -12.40 7.78
CA LEU A 68 0.62 -12.34 7.91
C LEU A 68 0.08 -13.48 8.78
N ARG A 69 0.60 -14.69 8.60
CA ARG A 69 0.10 -15.89 9.30
C ARG A 69 0.60 -16.01 10.73
N ASN A 70 1.86 -15.65 10.97
CA ASN A 70 2.57 -16.03 12.20
C ASN A 70 3.13 -14.84 13.00
N TYR A 71 3.10 -13.61 12.46
CA TYR A 71 3.71 -12.44 13.11
C TYR A 71 2.81 -11.20 13.17
N SER A 72 1.48 -11.36 13.04
CA SER A 72 0.48 -10.30 13.20
C SER A 72 0.71 -9.05 12.34
N LEU A 73 1.34 -9.20 11.16
CA LEU A 73 1.72 -8.05 10.32
C LEU A 73 0.53 -7.14 10.02
N LYS A 74 -0.63 -7.73 9.69
CA LYS A 74 -1.85 -6.98 9.36
C LYS A 74 -2.31 -6.14 10.56
N GLU A 75 -2.39 -6.75 11.74
CA GLU A 75 -2.86 -6.09 12.95
C GLU A 75 -1.91 -4.96 13.37
N GLU A 76 -0.59 -5.17 13.27
CA GLU A 76 0.40 -4.16 13.63
C GLU A 76 0.35 -2.93 12.69
N VAL A 77 0.09 -3.15 11.40
CA VAL A 77 -0.07 -2.09 10.40
C VAL A 77 -1.39 -1.32 10.63
N ILE A 78 -2.51 -2.02 10.81
CA ILE A 78 -3.83 -1.40 11.02
C ILE A 78 -3.87 -0.61 12.34
N ASN A 79 -3.27 -1.15 13.40
CA ASN A 79 -3.22 -0.50 14.71
C ASN A 79 -2.13 0.59 14.80
N ARG A 80 -1.38 0.83 13.72
CA ARG A 80 -0.31 1.84 13.65
C ARG A 80 0.76 1.65 14.73
N THR A 81 1.00 0.41 15.13
CA THR A 81 2.08 0.05 16.05
C THR A 81 3.39 -0.20 15.31
N MET A 82 3.30 -0.52 14.02
CA MET A 82 4.42 -0.55 13.07
C MET A 82 4.17 0.39 11.88
N PRO A 83 5.21 1.10 11.38
CA PRO A 83 6.55 1.25 11.97
C PRO A 83 6.53 1.91 13.37
N PRO A 84 7.57 1.72 14.21
CA PRO A 84 7.60 2.28 15.56
C PRO A 84 7.67 3.82 15.52
N PRO A 85 7.35 4.53 16.63
CA PRO A 85 7.22 5.99 16.64
C PRO A 85 8.43 6.82 16.17
N LEU A 86 9.64 6.23 16.14
CA LEU A 86 10.86 6.88 15.65
C LEU A 86 11.09 6.68 14.14
N SER A 87 10.24 5.90 13.49
CA SER A 87 10.23 5.68 12.05
C SER A 87 9.08 6.48 11.41
N PRO A 88 9.20 6.86 10.12
CA PRO A 88 8.09 7.49 9.41
C PRO A 88 6.84 6.61 9.46
N PRO A 89 5.66 7.17 9.82
CA PRO A 89 4.43 6.40 9.85
C PRO A 89 3.94 6.12 8.43
N LEU A 90 3.23 5.00 8.26
CA LEU A 90 2.51 4.74 7.02
C LEU A 90 1.36 5.74 6.85
N SER A 91 1.14 6.14 5.60
CA SER A 91 -0.05 6.87 5.20
C SER A 91 -1.30 5.98 5.30
N GLU A 92 -2.48 6.60 5.42
CA GLU A 92 -3.76 5.88 5.36
C GLU A 92 -3.89 5.06 4.08
N SER A 93 -3.38 5.56 2.95
CA SER A 93 -3.44 4.83 1.67
C SER A 93 -2.60 3.55 1.71
N GLU A 94 -1.39 3.62 2.25
CA GLU A 94 -0.51 2.45 2.37
C GLU A 94 -1.09 1.40 3.32
N ILE A 95 -1.64 1.82 4.46
CA ILE A 95 -2.33 0.93 5.41
C ILE A 95 -3.50 0.22 4.71
N ASN A 96 -4.33 0.97 3.97
CA ASN A 96 -5.48 0.40 3.25
C ASN A 96 -5.07 -0.57 2.15
N ILE A 97 -3.97 -0.32 1.43
CA ILE A 97 -3.44 -1.22 0.40
C ILE A 97 -2.97 -2.53 1.05
N ILE A 98 -2.17 -2.45 2.11
CA ILE A 98 -1.68 -3.63 2.85
C ILE A 98 -2.85 -4.43 3.42
N GLN A 99 -3.79 -3.75 4.10
CA GLN A 99 -4.97 -4.41 4.69
C GLN A 99 -5.77 -5.18 3.64
N LYS A 100 -6.12 -4.54 2.53
CA LYS A 100 -6.96 -5.17 1.50
C LYS A 100 -6.27 -6.36 0.84
N TRP A 101 -4.96 -6.27 0.60
CA TRP A 101 -4.20 -7.39 0.07
C TRP A 101 -4.12 -8.52 1.12
N ALA A 102 -3.80 -8.19 2.36
CA ALA A 102 -3.71 -9.15 3.47
C ALA A 102 -5.04 -9.86 3.79
N ASP A 103 -6.18 -9.25 3.50
CA ASP A 103 -7.50 -9.88 3.64
C ASP A 103 -7.79 -10.90 2.52
N CYS A 104 -7.01 -10.91 1.44
CA CYS A 104 -7.11 -11.89 0.34
C CYS A 104 -6.08 -13.04 0.42
N GLU A 105 -5.15 -13.02 1.40
CA GLU A 105 -4.07 -14.01 1.62
C GLU A 105 -4.33 -14.93 2.82
#